data_AF-A0A3D3ZP87-F1
#
_entry.id   AF-A0A3D3ZP87-F1
#
_cell.length_a   1.000
_cell.length_b   1.000
_cell.length_c   1.000
_cell.angle_alpha   90.00
_cell.angle_beta   90.00
_cell.angle_gamma   90.00
#
_symmetry.space_group_name_H-M   'P 1'
#
loop_
_entity.id
_entity.type
_entity.pdbx_description
1 polymer ?
#
loop_
_entity_poly.entity_id
_entity_poly.type
_entity_poly.pdbx_seq_one_letter_code
_entity_poly.pdbx_strand_id
1 'polypeptide(L)'
;MTLPDPSTPLTNKRHEQYAFQRAKGVDQATSWQRTIPFGQPYTGGNGSLRVSGHRCEQRPEVRERIDWLILETRNALEDAPVSLSRSDVIVMSLEVGDALEAAYRAAVTSSVSPQAIERLKGVWAAHLARQGKMDANDDQILPDPNSGELTTLLANMGRVCTCQKH
;
A
#
# COMPACT_ATOMS: atom_id res chain seq x y z
N MET A 1 -28.54 -0.42 22.50
CA MET A 1 -28.68 -1.18 21.23
C MET A 1 -27.37 -1.92 21.01
N THR A 2 -27.42 -3.24 20.89
CA THR A 2 -26.29 -4.06 20.49
C THR A 2 -26.02 -3.86 19.01
N LEU A 3 -24.76 -3.64 18.62
CA LEU A 3 -24.37 -3.51 17.22
C LEU A 3 -24.42 -4.89 16.54
N PRO A 4 -24.79 -4.96 15.25
CA PRO A 4 -24.77 -6.21 14.50
C PRO A 4 -23.33 -6.73 14.36
N ASP A 5 -23.17 -8.04 14.31
CA ASP A 5 -21.86 -8.68 14.12
C ASP A 5 -21.24 -8.23 12.79
N PRO A 6 -20.06 -7.56 12.81
CA PRO A 6 -19.43 -7.01 11.62
C PRO A 6 -18.87 -8.07 10.68
N SER A 7 -18.80 -9.34 11.08
CA SER A 7 -18.45 -10.46 10.18
C SER A 7 -19.60 -10.83 9.24
N THR A 8 -20.83 -10.50 9.61
CA THR A 8 -22.02 -10.77 8.80
C THR A 8 -22.35 -9.59 7.88
N PRO A 9 -22.86 -9.83 6.65
CA PRO A 9 -23.31 -8.75 5.78
C PRO A 9 -24.42 -7.91 6.41
N LEU A 10 -24.35 -6.59 6.23
CA LEU A 10 -25.38 -5.68 6.74
C LEU A 10 -26.73 -5.94 6.05
N THR A 11 -27.82 -5.87 6.84
CA THR A 11 -29.19 -6.07 6.34
C THR A 11 -29.55 -5.08 5.21
N ASN A 12 -29.05 -3.85 5.29
CA ASN A 12 -29.23 -2.87 4.22
C ASN A 12 -28.18 -3.08 3.12
N LYS A 13 -28.62 -3.63 1.99
CA LYS A 13 -27.77 -3.93 0.83
C LYS A 13 -27.00 -2.72 0.30
N ARG A 14 -27.55 -1.50 0.37
CA ARG A 14 -26.81 -0.29 -0.05
C ARG A 14 -25.68 0.04 0.90
N HIS A 15 -25.90 -0.12 2.21
CA HIS A 15 -24.85 0.10 3.21
C HIS A 15 -23.75 -0.97 3.09
N GLU A 16 -24.13 -2.23 2.88
CA GLU A 16 -23.16 -3.31 2.64
C GLU A 16 -22.32 -3.01 1.39
N GLN A 17 -22.98 -2.63 0.28
CA GLN A 17 -22.28 -2.29 -0.95
C GLN A 17 -21.36 -1.07 -0.77
N TYR A 18 -21.79 -0.05 -0.01
CA TYR A 18 -20.94 1.09 0.35
C TYR A 18 -19.71 0.63 1.15
N ALA A 19 -19.92 -0.15 2.21
CA ALA A 19 -18.86 -0.65 3.08
C ALA A 19 -17.81 -1.46 2.30
N PHE A 20 -18.28 -2.34 1.39
CA PHE A 20 -17.42 -3.13 0.51
C PHE A 20 -16.56 -2.27 -0.43
N GLN A 21 -17.11 -1.19 -1.00
CA GLN A 21 -16.33 -0.28 -1.85
C GLN A 21 -15.32 0.53 -1.04
N ARG A 22 -15.70 0.98 0.17
CA ARG A 22 -14.81 1.70 1.07
C ARG A 22 -13.64 0.85 1.54
N ALA A 23 -13.88 -0.42 1.87
CA ALA A 23 -12.84 -1.37 2.25
C ALA A 23 -11.79 -1.59 1.15
N LYS A 24 -12.16 -1.41 -0.13
CA LYS A 24 -11.25 -1.43 -1.29
C LYS A 24 -10.45 -0.15 -1.49
N GLY A 25 -10.60 0.85 -0.61
CA GLY A 25 -9.90 2.14 -0.71
C GLY A 25 -10.55 3.14 -1.67
N VAL A 26 -11.77 2.90 -2.15
CA VAL A 26 -12.50 3.85 -3.01
C VAL A 26 -12.99 5.04 -2.19
N ASP A 27 -12.93 6.26 -2.73
CA ASP A 27 -13.39 7.46 -2.03
C ASP A 27 -14.90 7.45 -1.70
N GLN A 28 -15.35 8.32 -0.80
CA GLN A 28 -16.73 8.35 -0.31
C GLN A 28 -17.76 8.60 -1.42
N ALA A 29 -17.48 9.54 -2.33
CA ALA A 29 -18.44 9.91 -3.36
C ALA A 29 -18.60 8.78 -4.38
N THR A 30 -17.48 8.21 -4.84
CA THR A 30 -17.49 7.08 -5.78
C THR A 30 -18.08 5.82 -5.13
N SER A 31 -17.76 5.55 -3.86
CA SER A 31 -18.35 4.42 -3.11
C SER A 31 -19.86 4.55 -3.01
N TRP A 32 -20.37 5.75 -2.70
CA TRP A 32 -21.81 5.99 -2.62
C TRP A 32 -22.47 5.91 -4.00
N GLN A 33 -21.84 6.45 -5.04
CA GLN A 33 -22.34 6.36 -6.42
C GLN A 33 -22.53 4.91 -6.86
N ARG A 34 -21.62 4.01 -6.47
CA ARG A 34 -21.71 2.58 -6.80
C ARG A 34 -22.87 1.86 -6.11
N THR A 35 -23.46 2.43 -5.04
CA THR A 35 -24.67 1.88 -4.40
C THR A 35 -25.95 2.18 -5.18
N ILE A 36 -25.88 3.08 -6.15
CA ILE A 36 -27.02 3.50 -6.96
C ILE A 36 -27.24 2.44 -8.04
N PRO A 37 -28.43 1.82 -8.12
CA PRO A 37 -28.71 0.80 -9.12
C PRO A 37 -28.51 1.34 -10.53
N PHE A 38 -28.03 0.48 -11.44
CA PHE A 38 -27.86 0.82 -12.84
C PHE A 38 -29.19 1.33 -13.44
N GLY A 39 -29.13 2.44 -14.19
CA GLY A 39 -30.30 3.07 -14.80
C GLY A 39 -31.13 3.98 -13.89
N GLN A 40 -30.79 4.10 -12.60
CA GLN A 40 -31.45 5.05 -11.70
C GLN A 40 -30.80 6.44 -11.82
N PRO A 41 -31.56 7.50 -12.16
CA PRO A 41 -31.02 8.85 -12.22
C PRO A 41 -30.64 9.32 -10.81
N TYR A 42 -29.38 9.73 -10.64
CA TYR A 42 -28.97 10.49 -9.46
C TYR A 42 -28.95 11.96 -9.80
N THR A 43 -29.81 12.73 -9.13
CA THR A 43 -30.01 14.16 -9.41
C THR A 43 -29.05 15.07 -8.63
N GLY A 44 -28.20 14.51 -7.76
CA GLY A 44 -27.20 15.27 -7.01
C GLY A 44 -25.84 15.34 -7.70
N GLY A 45 -25.14 16.47 -7.57
CA GLY A 45 -23.73 16.55 -7.97
C GLY A 45 -22.79 15.78 -7.03
N ASN A 46 -21.49 15.77 -7.35
CA ASN A 46 -20.45 15.08 -6.57
C ASN A 46 -20.48 15.45 -5.06
N GLY A 47 -20.72 16.72 -4.73
CA GLY A 47 -20.85 17.16 -3.34
C GLY A 47 -21.97 16.44 -2.56
N SER A 48 -23.07 16.11 -3.22
CA SER A 48 -24.19 15.38 -2.64
C SER A 48 -23.85 13.90 -2.40
N LEU A 49 -23.11 13.27 -3.32
CA LEU A 49 -22.60 11.91 -3.15
C LEU A 49 -21.68 11.80 -1.94
N ARG A 50 -20.75 12.76 -1.79
CA ARG A 50 -19.83 12.82 -0.65
C ARG A 50 -20.57 12.97 0.69
N VAL A 51 -21.58 13.85 0.76
CA VAL A 51 -22.38 14.03 1.99
C VAL A 51 -23.17 12.76 2.33
N SER A 52 -23.76 12.11 1.32
CA SER A 52 -24.49 10.85 1.52
C SER A 52 -23.56 9.74 2.01
N GLY A 53 -22.38 9.59 1.39
CA GLY A 53 -21.33 8.66 1.84
C GLY A 53 -20.88 8.96 3.27
N HIS A 54 -20.59 10.22 3.59
CA HIS A 54 -20.23 10.62 4.95
C HIS A 54 -21.29 10.25 5.98
N ARG A 55 -22.58 10.51 5.71
CA ARG A 55 -23.68 10.10 6.60
C ARG A 55 -23.77 8.59 6.78
N CYS A 56 -23.47 7.82 5.74
CA CYS A 56 -23.43 6.36 5.82
C CYS A 56 -22.29 5.89 6.72
N GLU A 57 -21.10 6.48 6.60
CA GLU A 57 -19.90 6.14 7.38
C GLU A 57 -19.97 6.61 8.86
N GLN A 58 -20.88 7.54 9.18
CA GLN A 58 -21.19 7.90 10.58
C GLN A 58 -22.04 6.86 11.31
N ARG A 59 -22.59 5.87 10.60
CA ARG A 59 -23.33 4.78 11.22
C ARG A 59 -22.34 3.78 11.85
N PRO A 60 -22.45 3.48 13.15
CA PRO A 60 -21.54 2.56 13.82
C PRO A 60 -21.45 1.20 13.13
N GLU A 61 -22.59 0.64 12.71
CA GLU A 61 -22.64 -0.67 12.05
C GLU A 61 -21.91 -0.69 10.69
N VAL A 62 -21.90 0.43 9.97
CA VAL A 62 -21.21 0.55 8.69
C VAL A 62 -19.71 0.69 8.90
N ARG A 63 -19.31 1.46 9.91
CA ARG A 63 -17.90 1.66 10.25
C ARG A 63 -17.24 0.37 10.68
N GLU A 64 -17.86 -0.35 11.62
CA GLU A 64 -17.34 -1.64 12.09
C GLU A 64 -17.25 -2.66 10.96
N ARG A 65 -18.22 -2.67 10.03
CA ARG A 65 -18.18 -3.52 8.85
C ARG A 65 -17.03 -3.15 7.90
N ILE A 66 -16.77 -1.85 7.67
CA ILE A 66 -15.62 -1.40 6.86
C ILE A 66 -14.31 -1.87 7.50
N ASP A 67 -14.15 -1.65 8.81
CA ASP A 67 -12.94 -2.02 9.55
C ASP A 67 -12.72 -3.54 9.50
N TRP A 68 -13.78 -4.33 9.67
CA TRP A 68 -13.71 -5.79 9.56
C TRP A 68 -13.33 -6.24 8.15
N LEU A 69 -13.94 -5.68 7.09
CA LEU A 69 -13.61 -6.02 5.70
C LEU A 69 -12.16 -5.66 5.33
N ILE A 70 -11.64 -4.55 5.87
CA ILE A 70 -10.23 -4.17 5.70
C ILE A 70 -9.33 -5.19 6.38
N LEU A 71 -9.65 -5.60 7.61
CA LEU A 71 -8.89 -6.59 8.34
C LEU A 71 -8.93 -7.96 7.64
N GLU A 72 -10.09 -8.40 7.20
CA GLU A 72 -10.27 -9.66 6.47
C GLU A 72 -9.47 -9.67 5.17
N THR A 73 -9.48 -8.57 4.42
CA THR A 73 -8.68 -8.44 3.20
C THR A 73 -7.18 -8.50 3.51
N ARG A 74 -6.74 -7.95 4.64
CA ARG A 74 -5.34 -8.03 5.08
C ARG A 74 -4.96 -9.43 5.52
N ASN A 75 -5.79 -10.09 6.31
CA ASN A 75 -5.55 -11.47 6.75
C ASN A 75 -5.52 -12.43 5.54
N ALA A 76 -6.42 -12.24 4.57
CA ALA A 76 -6.41 -13.01 3.33
C ALA A 76 -5.14 -12.78 2.47
N LEU A 77 -4.48 -11.61 2.61
CA LEU A 77 -3.19 -11.33 1.98
C LEU A 77 -2.00 -11.88 2.78
N GLU A 78 -2.11 -11.97 4.11
CA GLU A 78 -1.11 -12.62 4.97
C GLU A 78 -1.12 -14.14 4.80
N ASP A 79 -2.31 -14.74 4.59
CA ASP A 79 -2.49 -16.16 4.27
C ASP A 79 -2.27 -16.47 2.77
N ALA A 80 -2.20 -15.45 1.91
CA ALA A 80 -1.81 -15.65 0.53
C ALA A 80 -0.31 -15.99 0.52
N PRO A 81 0.11 -17.12 -0.08
CA PRO A 81 1.53 -17.42 -0.22
C PRO A 81 2.15 -16.44 -1.21
N VAL A 82 2.56 -15.26 -0.74
CA VAL A 82 3.47 -14.38 -1.46
C VAL A 82 4.85 -14.97 -1.25
N SER A 83 5.14 -16.08 -1.94
CA SER A 83 6.53 -16.49 -2.12
C SER A 83 7.15 -15.50 -3.12
N LEU A 84 7.60 -14.34 -2.63
CA LEU A 84 8.55 -13.52 -3.37
C LEU A 84 9.73 -14.41 -3.69
N SER A 85 9.90 -14.78 -4.95
CA SER A 85 11.06 -15.53 -5.37
C SER A 85 12.28 -14.64 -5.20
N ARG A 86 13.47 -15.23 -5.00
CA ARG A 86 14.73 -14.47 -5.01
C ARG A 86 14.89 -13.67 -6.30
N SER A 87 14.41 -14.21 -7.43
CA SER A 87 14.36 -13.49 -8.71
C SER A 87 13.51 -12.22 -8.62
N ASP A 88 12.35 -12.25 -7.96
CA ASP A 88 11.53 -11.05 -7.77
C ASP A 88 12.24 -10.01 -6.90
N VAL A 89 12.96 -10.44 -5.86
CA VAL A 89 13.76 -9.53 -5.00
C VAL A 89 14.92 -8.92 -5.77
N ILE A 90 15.60 -9.69 -6.62
CA ILE A 90 16.69 -9.18 -7.48
C ILE A 90 16.14 -8.18 -8.50
N VAL A 91 15.03 -8.51 -9.17
CA VAL A 91 14.39 -7.61 -10.16
C VAL A 91 13.97 -6.30 -9.50
N MET A 92 13.26 -6.35 -8.36
CA MET A 92 12.89 -5.14 -7.61
C MET A 92 14.13 -4.34 -7.18
N SER A 93 15.21 -5.03 -6.79
CA SER A 93 16.44 -4.34 -6.42
C SER A 93 17.06 -3.60 -7.60
N LEU A 94 17.10 -4.21 -8.79
CA LEU A 94 17.60 -3.60 -10.02
C LEU A 94 16.79 -2.34 -10.37
N GLU A 95 15.46 -2.43 -10.32
CA GLU A 95 14.56 -1.29 -10.58
C GLU A 95 14.82 -0.11 -9.62
N VAL A 96 15.06 -0.38 -8.33
CA VAL A 96 15.44 0.65 -7.36
C VAL A 96 16.81 1.26 -7.69
N GLY A 97 17.75 0.46 -8.19
CA GLY A 97 19.06 0.93 -8.65
C GLY A 97 18.94 1.92 -9.81
N ASP A 98 18.16 1.55 -10.83
CA ASP A 98 17.90 2.38 -12.01
C ASP A 98 17.19 3.69 -11.65
N ALA A 99 16.21 3.63 -10.74
CA ALA A 99 15.51 4.82 -10.27
C ALA A 99 16.42 5.78 -9.50
N LEU A 100 17.32 5.25 -8.65
CA LEU A 100 18.30 6.05 -7.92
C LEU A 100 19.34 6.67 -8.84
N GLU A 101 19.79 5.94 -9.86
CA GLU A 101 20.70 6.46 -10.88
C GLU A 101 20.04 7.59 -11.69
N ALA A 102 18.81 7.38 -12.16
CA ALA A 102 18.05 8.38 -12.90
C ALA A 102 17.82 9.65 -12.06
N ALA A 103 17.46 9.49 -10.79
CA ALA A 103 17.30 10.59 -9.85
C ALA A 103 18.62 11.35 -9.64
N TYR A 104 19.75 10.64 -9.51
CA TYR A 104 21.07 11.25 -9.37
C TYR A 104 21.44 12.07 -10.61
N ARG A 105 21.30 11.49 -11.81
CA ARG A 105 21.59 12.18 -13.08
C ARG A 105 20.72 13.44 -13.24
N ALA A 106 19.44 13.36 -12.90
CA ALA A 106 18.53 14.51 -12.96
C ALA A 106 18.88 15.58 -11.90
N ALA A 107 19.29 15.18 -10.70
CA ALA A 107 19.66 16.09 -9.63
C ALA A 107 20.94 16.87 -9.95
N VAL A 108 21.92 16.24 -10.59
CA VAL A 108 23.20 16.88 -11.02
C VAL A 108 22.96 17.98 -12.05
N THR A 109 21.96 17.84 -12.92
CA THR A 109 21.60 18.86 -13.92
C THR A 109 20.59 19.89 -13.44
N SER A 110 20.13 19.78 -12.19
CA SER A 110 19.09 20.63 -11.61
C SER A 110 19.66 21.57 -10.53
N SER A 111 18.84 22.53 -10.08
CA SER A 111 19.19 23.45 -8.99
C SER A 111 19.09 22.81 -7.59
N VAL A 112 19.44 21.53 -7.46
CA VAL A 112 19.44 20.81 -6.18
C VAL A 112 20.71 21.18 -5.40
N SER A 113 20.62 21.27 -4.07
CA SER A 113 21.79 21.63 -3.27
C SER A 113 22.88 20.55 -3.37
N PRO A 114 24.18 20.92 -3.39
CA PRO A 114 25.28 19.95 -3.45
C PRO A 114 25.24 18.93 -2.32
N GLN A 115 24.79 19.34 -1.13
CA GLN A 115 24.64 18.47 0.03
C GLN A 115 23.55 17.40 -0.18
N ALA A 116 22.45 17.74 -0.86
CA ALA A 116 21.40 16.78 -1.19
C ALA A 116 21.84 15.79 -2.28
N ILE A 117 22.63 16.26 -3.26
CA ILE A 117 23.23 15.40 -4.31
C ILE A 117 24.19 14.38 -3.69
N GLU A 118 25.05 14.78 -2.74
CA GLU A 118 25.95 13.86 -2.05
C GLU A 118 25.20 12.84 -1.18
N ARG A 119 24.11 13.25 -0.52
CA ARG A 119 23.24 12.30 0.20
C ARG A 119 22.63 11.27 -0.75
N LEU A 120 22.12 11.71 -1.91
CA LEU A 120 21.55 10.81 -2.92
C LEU A 120 22.59 9.83 -3.47
N LYS A 121 23.80 10.32 -3.76
CA LYS A 121 24.94 9.49 -4.15
C LYS A 121 25.29 8.46 -3.09
N GLY A 122 25.28 8.83 -1.81
CA GLY A 122 25.51 7.91 -0.70
C GLY A 122 24.43 6.83 -0.58
N VAL A 123 23.16 7.19 -0.78
CA VAL A 123 22.04 6.24 -0.82
C VAL A 123 22.18 5.25 -1.97
N TRP A 124 22.52 5.76 -3.16
CA TRP A 124 22.74 4.92 -4.34
C TRP A 124 23.94 3.99 -4.18
N ALA A 125 25.08 4.49 -3.69
CA ALA A 125 26.26 3.66 -3.43
C ALA A 125 25.98 2.56 -2.37
N ALA A 126 25.24 2.89 -1.32
CA ALA A 126 24.83 1.91 -0.32
C ALA A 126 23.87 0.84 -0.89
N HIS A 127 23.04 1.21 -1.88
CA HIS A 127 22.17 0.28 -2.61
C HIS A 127 22.97 -0.68 -3.50
N LEU A 128 23.90 -0.16 -4.30
CA LEU A 128 24.80 -0.97 -5.13
C LEU A 128 25.63 -1.94 -4.28
N ALA A 129 26.11 -1.52 -3.10
CA ALA A 129 26.84 -2.38 -2.18
C ALA A 129 25.97 -3.51 -1.60
N ARG A 130 24.65 -3.31 -1.44
CA ARG A 130 23.71 -4.37 -1.06
C ARG A 130 23.46 -5.33 -2.23
N GLN A 131 23.34 -4.82 -3.45
CA GLN A 131 23.23 -5.63 -4.66
C GLN A 131 24.43 -6.57 -4.85
N GLY A 132 25.65 -6.05 -4.76
CA GLY A 132 26.85 -6.88 -4.89
C GLY A 132 26.96 -8.00 -3.83
N LYS A 133 26.38 -7.80 -2.64
CA LYS A 133 26.30 -8.85 -1.61
C LYS A 133 25.24 -9.91 -1.92
N MET A 134 24.18 -9.54 -2.64
CA MET A 134 23.19 -10.51 -3.11
C MET A 134 23.77 -11.40 -4.21
N ASP A 135 24.53 -10.82 -5.14
CA ASP A 135 25.21 -11.55 -6.23
C ASP A 135 26.34 -12.47 -5.71
N ALA A 136 27.05 -12.08 -4.64
CA ALA A 136 28.13 -12.88 -4.06
C ALA A 136 27.65 -14.14 -3.28
N ASN A 137 26.37 -14.20 -2.91
CA ASN A 137 25.76 -15.29 -2.15
C ASN A 137 25.00 -16.29 -3.05
N ASP A 138 25.50 -16.53 -4.27
CA ASP A 138 24.82 -17.37 -5.28
C ASP A 138 24.76 -18.87 -4.89
N ASP A 139 25.62 -19.31 -3.96
CA ASP A 139 25.65 -20.69 -3.44
C ASP A 139 24.92 -20.89 -2.10
N GLN A 140 24.34 -19.84 -1.50
CA GLN A 140 23.59 -19.99 -0.26
C GLN A 140 22.08 -19.99 -0.53
N ILE A 141 21.52 -21.17 -0.26
CA ILE A 141 20.10 -21.51 -0.07
C ILE A 141 19.25 -20.27 0.18
N LEU A 142 18.19 -20.12 -0.63
CA LEU A 142 17.10 -19.15 -0.50
C LEU A 142 16.93 -18.72 0.96
N PRO A 143 16.87 -17.41 1.28
CA PRO A 143 16.58 -16.98 2.64
C PRO A 143 15.27 -17.65 3.04
N ASP A 144 15.32 -18.47 4.11
CA ASP A 144 14.16 -19.17 4.64
C ASP A 144 13.03 -18.13 4.78
N PRO A 145 11.82 -18.39 4.25
CA PRO A 145 10.70 -17.46 4.40
C PRO A 145 10.37 -17.14 5.86
N ASN A 146 10.84 -17.95 6.81
CA ASN A 146 10.74 -17.72 8.25
C ASN A 146 12.02 -17.12 8.87
N SER A 147 13.06 -16.85 8.08
CA SER A 147 14.28 -16.24 8.59
C SER A 147 14.02 -14.79 9.00
N GLY A 148 14.62 -14.40 10.13
CA GLY A 148 14.66 -13.01 10.57
C GLY A 148 15.32 -12.09 9.53
N GLU A 149 16.13 -12.64 8.60
CA GLU A 149 16.79 -11.90 7.53
C GLU A 149 15.81 -11.39 6.47
N LEU A 150 14.91 -12.24 5.93
CA LEU A 150 13.90 -11.79 4.97
C LEU A 150 12.92 -10.79 5.62
N THR A 151 12.54 -11.05 6.88
CA THR A 151 11.72 -10.14 7.68
C THR A 151 12.42 -8.80 7.90
N THR A 152 13.74 -8.80 8.16
CA THR A 152 14.54 -7.58 8.31
C THR A 152 14.71 -6.85 6.98
N LEU A 153 14.87 -7.58 5.87
CA LEU A 153 14.97 -7.02 4.52
C LEU A 153 13.66 -6.31 4.14
N LEU A 154 12.51 -6.98 4.33
CA LEU A 154 11.18 -6.43 4.08
C LEU A 154 10.84 -5.28 5.04
N ALA A 155 11.21 -5.38 6.32
CA ALA A 155 11.03 -4.29 7.29
C ALA A 155 11.87 -3.06 6.96
N ASN A 156 13.00 -3.24 6.27
CA ASN A 156 13.87 -2.15 5.81
C ASN A 156 13.49 -1.64 4.41
N MET A 157 12.81 -2.44 3.59
CA MET A 157 12.17 -2.03 2.35
C MET A 157 10.92 -1.21 2.65
N GLY A 158 11.09 0.11 2.79
CA GLY A 158 9.99 1.06 2.99
C GLY A 158 9.98 1.77 4.33
N ARG A 159 10.82 1.36 5.29
CA ARG A 159 11.12 2.21 6.44
C ARG A 159 12.17 3.24 6.05
N VAL A 160 11.70 4.49 5.97
CA VAL A 160 12.43 5.75 6.13
C VAL A 160 13.94 5.60 5.95
N CYS A 161 14.42 5.94 4.75
CA CYS A 161 15.83 6.22 4.51
C CYS A 161 16.38 7.07 5.66
N THR A 162 17.55 6.71 6.19
CA THR A 162 18.25 7.47 7.25
C THR A 162 18.45 8.95 6.90
N CYS A 163 18.30 9.30 5.62
CA CYS A 163 18.23 10.67 5.12
C CYS A 163 17.00 11.50 5.58
N GLN A 164 15.95 10.91 6.19
CA GLN A 164 14.83 11.66 6.78
C GLN A 164 14.98 11.92 8.29
N LYS A 165 16.09 11.54 8.91
CA LYS A 165 16.42 11.92 10.30
C LYS A 165 17.35 13.13 10.34
N HIS A 166 16.94 14.26 9.77
CA HIS A 166 17.51 15.59 10.07
C HIS A 166 16.49 16.68 9.75
#